data_AF-A0A2D3RH82-F1
#
_entry.id   AF-A0A2D3RH82-F1
#
_cell.length_a   1.000
_cell.length_b   1.000
_cell.length_c   1.000
_cell.angle_alpha   90.00
_cell.angle_beta   90.00
_cell.angle_gamma   90.00
#
_symmetry.space_group_name_H-M   'P 1'
#
loop_
_entity.id
_entity.type
_entity.pdbx_description
1 polymer ?
#
loop_
_entity_poly.entity_id
_entity_poly.type
_entity_poly.pdbx_seq_one_letter_code
_entity_poly.pdbx_strand_id
1 'polypeptide(L)'
;MADEMLFAAGSASAVAALLVLRFSWARPGRSRLLNAAGWLLLAISVAAGSALAGAWGITVMALWTMGAAFVLLAVAAWKSPPARRKASSRRAGMLPEAGEPLRLGGRVITFLLVVLGAMISSIALAITTRWIALLAGAAEANANVLALFAAPLGWTILAFLILMTDSRRRQLVILSIPIATAIPAFVTGSPL
;
A
#
# COMPACT_ATOMS: atom_id res chain seq x y z
N MET A 1 -3.93 21.94 26.33
CA MET A 1 -3.34 23.07 25.58
C MET A 1 -2.12 22.68 24.76
N ALA A 2 -0.96 22.34 25.34
CA ALA A 2 0.25 22.03 24.54
C ALA A 2 0.05 20.83 23.58
N ASP A 3 -0.57 19.77 24.07
CA ASP A 3 -0.87 18.57 23.26
C ASP A 3 -1.86 18.86 22.12
N GLU A 4 -2.88 19.68 22.39
CA GLU A 4 -3.86 20.11 21.39
C GLU A 4 -3.20 20.97 20.30
N MET A 5 -2.29 21.87 20.69
CA MET A 5 -1.52 22.69 19.75
C MET A 5 -0.59 21.83 18.89
N LEU A 6 0.07 20.84 19.46
CA LEU A 6 0.93 19.92 18.71
C LEU A 6 0.10 19.04 17.76
N PHE A 7 -1.08 18.59 18.17
CA PHE A 7 -2.00 17.82 17.32
C PHE A 7 -2.52 18.65 16.14
N ALA A 8 -2.90 19.90 16.41
CA ALA A 8 -3.32 20.85 15.39
C ALA A 8 -2.16 21.16 14.42
N ALA A 9 -0.95 21.36 14.93
CA ALA A 9 0.24 21.57 14.12
C ALA A 9 0.57 20.36 13.24
N GLY A 10 0.46 19.14 13.77
CA GLY A 10 0.62 17.89 13.02
C GLY A 10 -0.40 17.78 11.88
N SER A 11 -1.66 18.11 12.16
CA SER A 11 -2.75 18.08 11.16
C SER A 11 -2.53 19.14 10.07
N ALA A 12 -2.15 20.35 10.46
CA ALA A 12 -1.80 21.43 9.54
C ALA A 12 -0.58 21.05 8.67
N SER A 13 0.43 20.40 9.26
CA SER A 13 1.60 19.88 8.54
C SER A 13 1.22 18.84 7.49
N ALA A 14 0.29 17.92 7.79
CA ALA A 14 -0.24 16.95 6.83
C ALA A 14 -0.86 17.64 5.61
N VAL A 15 -1.71 18.64 5.82
CA VAL A 15 -2.34 19.40 4.72
C VAL A 15 -1.30 20.21 3.95
N ALA A 16 -0.42 20.94 4.66
CA ALA A 16 0.63 21.75 4.06
C ALA A 16 1.55 20.91 3.18
N ALA A 17 1.90 19.70 3.60
CA ALA A 17 2.72 18.78 2.82
C ALA A 17 2.12 18.51 1.43
N LEU A 18 0.82 18.20 1.35
CA LEU A 18 0.15 17.92 0.08
C LEU A 18 0.10 19.16 -0.82
N LEU A 19 -0.12 20.34 -0.24
CA LEU A 19 -0.08 21.60 -0.98
C LEU A 19 1.31 21.87 -1.55
N VAL A 20 2.36 21.67 -0.75
CA VAL A 20 3.77 21.86 -1.18
C VAL A 20 4.15 20.86 -2.27
N LEU A 21 3.80 19.59 -2.12
CA LEU A 21 4.06 18.56 -3.14
C LEU A 21 3.31 18.88 -4.45
N ARG A 22 2.02 19.24 -4.36
CA ARG A 22 1.23 19.64 -5.53
C ARG A 22 1.84 20.84 -6.24
N PHE A 23 2.29 21.84 -5.48
CA PHE A 23 2.94 23.02 -6.03
C PHE A 23 4.28 22.69 -6.68
N SER A 24 5.08 21.81 -6.07
CA SER A 24 6.34 21.31 -6.64
C SER A 24 6.12 20.60 -7.99
N TRP A 25 5.10 19.75 -8.07
CA TRP A 25 4.81 18.96 -9.27
C TRP A 25 4.16 19.75 -10.40
N ALA A 26 3.54 20.89 -10.10
CA ALA A 26 3.00 21.79 -11.12
C ALA A 26 4.08 22.58 -11.88
N ARG A 27 5.34 22.60 -11.40
CA ARG A 27 6.44 23.33 -12.03
C ARG A 27 7.04 22.55 -13.22
N PRO A 28 7.51 23.24 -14.29
CA PRO A 28 8.10 22.60 -15.47
C PRO A 28 9.33 21.71 -15.16
N GLY A 29 10.13 22.11 -14.17
CA GLY A 29 11.18 21.29 -13.56
C GLY A 29 10.85 21.09 -12.09
N ARG A 30 10.36 19.90 -11.73
CA ARG A 30 9.97 19.55 -10.35
C ARG A 30 11.08 19.98 -9.38
N SER A 31 10.76 20.84 -8.43
CA SER A 31 11.75 21.34 -7.47
C SER A 31 12.14 20.24 -6.49
N ARG A 32 13.45 19.93 -6.40
CA ARG A 32 13.97 18.95 -5.44
C ARG A 32 13.74 19.41 -4.00
N LEU A 33 13.98 20.70 -3.73
CA LEU A 33 13.80 21.30 -2.40
C LEU A 33 12.34 21.25 -1.95
N LEU A 34 11.40 21.64 -2.81
CA LEU A 34 9.97 21.58 -2.46
C LEU A 34 9.46 20.15 -2.32
N ASN A 35 9.97 19.20 -3.12
CA ASN A 35 9.64 17.79 -2.90
C ASN A 35 10.14 17.32 -1.53
N ALA A 36 11.41 17.58 -1.21
CA ALA A 36 11.98 17.19 0.08
C ALA A 36 11.21 17.83 1.25
N ALA A 37 10.87 19.11 1.16
CA ALA A 37 10.08 19.80 2.16
C ALA A 37 8.69 19.18 2.35
N GLY A 38 7.99 18.85 1.26
CA GLY A 38 6.69 18.18 1.32
C GLY A 38 6.76 16.81 2.00
N TRP A 39 7.76 15.99 1.67
CA TRP A 39 7.97 14.70 2.33
C TRP A 39 8.37 14.85 3.81
N LEU A 40 9.18 15.86 4.13
CA LEU A 40 9.56 16.15 5.50
C LEU A 40 8.34 16.58 6.34
N LEU A 41 7.46 17.42 5.80
CA LEU A 41 6.22 17.82 6.47
C LEU A 41 5.28 16.63 6.73
N LEU A 42 5.24 15.64 5.83
CA LEU A 42 4.54 14.37 6.09
C LEU A 42 5.18 13.59 7.23
N ALA A 43 6.50 13.45 7.23
CA ALA A 43 7.23 12.76 8.29
C ALA A 43 7.00 13.42 9.66
N ILE A 44 7.03 14.75 9.72
CA ILE A 44 6.74 15.54 10.92
C ILE A 44 5.30 15.31 11.38
N SER A 45 4.33 15.31 10.46
CA SER A 45 2.93 15.05 10.79
C SER A 45 2.74 13.67 11.42
N VAL A 46 3.32 12.62 10.81
CA VAL A 46 3.28 11.25 11.34
C VAL A 46 3.97 11.16 12.71
N ALA A 47 5.15 11.78 12.87
CA ALA A 47 5.87 11.79 14.12
C ALA A 47 5.08 12.50 15.24
N ALA A 48 4.45 13.64 14.95
CA ALA A 48 3.60 14.36 15.90
C ALA A 48 2.39 13.53 16.32
N GLY A 49 1.67 12.92 15.36
CA GLY A 49 0.55 12.02 15.66
C GLY A 49 0.97 10.82 16.50
N SER A 50 2.10 10.20 16.14
CA SER A 50 2.66 9.07 16.88
C SER A 50 3.05 9.45 18.31
N ALA A 51 3.67 10.61 18.53
CA ALA A 51 4.11 11.05 19.85
C ALA A 51 2.93 11.36 20.79
N LEU A 52 1.82 11.85 20.26
CA LEU A 52 0.65 12.26 21.05
C LEU A 52 -0.30 11.11 21.37
N ALA A 53 -0.57 10.24 20.39
CA ALA A 53 -1.61 9.22 20.51
C ALA A 53 -1.22 7.88 19.85
N GLY A 54 0.07 7.66 19.59
CA GLY A 54 0.57 6.43 18.97
C GLY A 54 -0.10 6.13 17.63
N ALA A 55 -0.52 4.88 17.45
CA ALA A 55 -1.16 4.41 16.22
C ALA A 55 -2.46 5.16 15.89
N TRP A 56 -3.24 5.58 16.91
CA TRP A 56 -4.45 6.37 16.69
C TRP A 56 -4.10 7.74 16.10
N GLY A 57 -3.10 8.42 16.66
CA GLY A 57 -2.67 9.71 16.13
C GLY A 57 -2.14 9.62 14.71
N ILE A 58 -1.36 8.58 14.38
CA ILE A 58 -0.91 8.32 12.99
C ILE A 58 -2.12 8.16 12.06
N THR A 59 -3.16 7.44 12.49
CA THR A 59 -4.37 7.23 11.71
C THR A 59 -5.09 8.55 11.42
N VAL A 60 -5.23 9.42 12.42
CA VAL A 60 -5.86 10.74 12.23
C VAL A 60 -5.04 11.63 11.29
N MET A 61 -3.70 11.64 11.43
CA MET A 61 -2.84 12.40 10.53
C MET A 61 -2.95 11.90 9.08
N ALA A 62 -2.99 10.58 8.88
CA ALA A 62 -3.21 9.97 7.56
C ALA A 62 -4.56 10.36 6.95
N LEU A 63 -5.63 10.46 7.74
CA LEU A 63 -6.93 10.93 7.27
C LEU A 63 -6.87 12.37 6.75
N TRP A 64 -6.19 13.28 7.46
CA TRP A 64 -5.99 14.66 6.99
C TRP A 64 -5.16 14.72 5.70
N THR A 65 -4.08 13.95 5.63
CA THR A 65 -3.25 13.78 4.43
C THR A 65 -4.08 13.31 3.24
N MET A 66 -4.86 12.23 3.40
CA MET A 66 -5.70 11.67 2.33
C MET A 66 -6.84 12.61 1.94
N GLY A 67 -7.49 13.26 2.92
CA GLY A 67 -8.54 14.24 2.66
C GLY A 67 -8.04 15.43 1.85
N ALA A 68 -6.86 15.98 2.19
CA ALA A 68 -6.24 17.04 1.41
C ALA A 68 -5.90 16.59 -0.02
N ALA A 69 -5.34 15.39 -0.19
CA ALA A 69 -5.08 14.82 -1.50
C ALA A 69 -6.35 14.65 -2.33
N PHE A 70 -7.43 14.14 -1.71
CA PHE A 70 -8.72 13.97 -2.35
C PHE A 70 -9.30 15.30 -2.84
N VAL A 71 -9.28 16.35 -2.02
CA VAL A 71 -9.76 17.69 -2.41
C VAL A 71 -8.96 18.24 -3.58
N LEU A 72 -7.62 18.11 -3.55
CA LEU A 72 -6.77 18.56 -4.66
C LEU A 72 -7.06 17.80 -5.96
N LEU A 73 -7.28 16.49 -5.87
CA LEU A 73 -7.67 15.67 -7.02
C LEU A 73 -9.05 16.02 -7.54
N ALA A 74 -10.03 16.25 -6.66
CA ALA A 74 -11.38 16.66 -7.03
C ALA A 74 -11.37 18.01 -7.76
N VAL A 75 -10.64 19.00 -7.25
CA VAL A 75 -10.46 20.30 -7.90
C VAL A 75 -9.75 20.15 -9.26
N ALA A 76 -8.72 19.31 -9.34
CA ALA A 76 -8.02 19.05 -10.58
C ALA A 76 -8.93 18.37 -11.61
N ALA A 77 -9.75 17.40 -11.19
CA ALA A 77 -10.72 16.72 -12.03
C ALA A 77 -11.77 17.70 -12.56
N TRP A 78 -12.33 18.56 -11.69
CA TRP A 78 -13.30 19.58 -12.06
C TRP A 78 -12.76 20.58 -13.09
N LYS A 79 -11.49 20.98 -12.96
CA LYS A 79 -10.84 21.93 -13.88
C LYS A 79 -10.27 21.27 -15.14
N SER A 80 -10.25 19.95 -15.22
CA SER A 80 -9.64 19.26 -16.35
C SER A 80 -10.51 19.40 -17.59
N PRO A 81 -9.94 19.79 -18.75
CA PRO A 81 -10.71 19.82 -19.99
C PRO A 81 -11.14 18.38 -20.35
N PRO A 82 -12.28 18.22 -21.04
CA PRO A 82 -12.71 16.92 -21.55
C PRO A 82 -11.58 16.25 -22.33
N ALA A 83 -11.33 14.98 -22.05
CA ALA A 83 -10.27 14.23 -22.72
C ALA A 83 -10.51 14.24 -24.24
N ARG A 84 -9.64 14.94 -24.98
CA ARG A 84 -9.73 15.02 -26.46
C ARG A 84 -9.33 13.72 -27.16
N ARG A 85 -8.78 12.76 -26.42
CA ARG A 85 -8.27 11.51 -26.97
C ARG A 85 -9.36 10.45 -26.89
N LYS A 86 -9.78 9.95 -28.06
CA LYS A 86 -10.65 8.77 -28.16
C LYS A 86 -10.02 7.64 -27.31
N ALA A 87 -10.81 7.05 -26.41
CA ALA A 87 -10.38 5.92 -25.62
C ALA A 87 -9.73 4.87 -26.52
N SER A 88 -8.60 4.30 -26.09
CA SER A 88 -7.86 3.32 -26.88
C SER A 88 -8.80 2.19 -27.30
N SER A 89 -9.09 2.10 -28.60
CA SER A 89 -9.84 1.00 -29.19
C SER A 89 -8.97 -0.21 -29.48
N ARG A 90 -7.71 -0.23 -29.02
CA ARG A 90 -6.99 -1.50 -28.89
C ARG A 90 -7.80 -2.33 -27.93
N ARG A 91 -8.62 -3.23 -28.49
CA ARG A 91 -9.00 -4.44 -27.78
C ARG A 91 -7.66 -5.01 -27.33
N ALA A 92 -7.32 -4.86 -26.04
CA ALA A 92 -6.40 -5.81 -25.44
C ALA A 92 -6.94 -7.16 -25.88
N GLY A 93 -6.13 -8.02 -26.48
CA GLY A 93 -6.55 -9.35 -26.95
C GLY A 93 -7.02 -10.20 -25.76
N MET A 94 -8.16 -9.82 -25.18
CA MET A 94 -8.73 -10.36 -23.96
C MET A 94 -9.45 -11.67 -24.28
N LEU A 95 -9.80 -11.87 -25.54
CA LEU A 95 -10.37 -13.10 -26.06
C LEU A 95 -9.44 -13.66 -27.15
N PRO A 96 -9.08 -14.95 -27.05
CA PRO A 96 -8.29 -15.61 -28.09
C PRO A 96 -9.03 -15.53 -29.44
N GLU A 97 -8.28 -15.33 -30.51
CA GLU A 97 -8.83 -15.32 -31.87
C GLU A 97 -9.31 -16.72 -32.25
N ALA A 98 -10.27 -16.82 -33.19
CA ALA A 98 -10.82 -18.10 -33.61
C ALA A 98 -9.69 -19.02 -34.15
N GLY A 99 -9.45 -20.14 -33.45
CA GLY A 99 -8.40 -21.11 -33.80
C GLY A 99 -7.15 -21.08 -32.91
N GLU A 100 -7.00 -20.09 -32.01
CA GLU A 100 -5.89 -20.10 -31.05
C GLU A 100 -6.13 -21.11 -29.91
N PRO A 101 -5.09 -21.84 -29.46
CA PRO A 101 -5.22 -22.76 -28.33
C PRO A 101 -5.58 -21.97 -27.06
N LEU A 102 -6.65 -22.37 -26.38
CA LEU A 102 -7.19 -21.65 -25.22
C LEU A 102 -6.21 -21.57 -24.02
N ARG A 103 -5.15 -22.40 -24.02
CA ARG A 103 -4.13 -22.50 -22.96
C ARG A 103 -4.75 -22.58 -21.56
N LEU A 104 -5.87 -23.30 -21.44
CA LEU A 104 -6.69 -23.37 -20.22
C LEU A 104 -5.87 -23.79 -19.00
N GLY A 105 -5.01 -24.82 -19.14
CA GLY A 105 -4.15 -25.27 -18.05
C GLY A 105 -3.22 -24.17 -17.53
N GLY A 106 -2.64 -23.36 -18.41
CA GLY A 106 -1.81 -22.22 -18.02
C GLY A 106 -2.59 -21.14 -17.27
N ARG A 107 -3.85 -20.90 -17.65
CA ARG A 107 -4.76 -19.95 -16.99
C ARG A 107 -5.19 -20.47 -15.62
N VAL A 108 -5.54 -21.76 -15.52
CA VAL A 108 -5.86 -22.44 -14.25
C VAL A 108 -4.67 -22.37 -13.29
N ILE A 109 -3.45 -22.65 -13.76
CA ILE A 109 -2.25 -22.53 -12.92
C ILE A 109 -2.06 -21.08 -12.43
N THR A 110 -2.21 -20.08 -13.30
CA THR A 110 -2.14 -18.67 -12.88
C THR A 110 -3.21 -18.34 -11.84
N PHE A 111 -4.45 -18.81 -12.04
CA PHE A 111 -5.53 -18.63 -11.09
C PHE A 111 -5.18 -19.26 -9.73
N LEU A 112 -4.69 -20.49 -9.70
CA LEU A 112 -4.29 -21.17 -8.46
C LEU A 112 -3.14 -20.45 -7.76
N LEU A 113 -2.14 -19.96 -8.50
CA LEU A 113 -1.02 -19.19 -7.93
C LEU A 113 -1.47 -17.86 -7.33
N VAL A 114 -2.38 -17.15 -8.00
CA VAL A 114 -2.89 -15.85 -7.53
C VAL A 114 -3.88 -16.01 -6.38
N VAL A 115 -4.82 -16.94 -6.49
CA VAL A 115 -5.87 -17.10 -5.47
C VAL A 115 -5.33 -17.86 -4.27
N LEU A 116 -4.87 -19.09 -4.46
CA LEU A 116 -4.45 -19.94 -3.34
C LEU A 116 -3.01 -19.65 -2.92
N GLY A 117 -2.09 -19.61 -3.88
CA GLY A 117 -0.67 -19.38 -3.60
C GLY A 117 -0.42 -18.06 -2.89
N ALA A 118 -0.96 -16.96 -3.43
CA ALA A 118 -0.80 -15.65 -2.82
C ALA A 118 -1.53 -15.55 -1.48
N MET A 119 -2.67 -16.25 -1.29
CA MET A 119 -3.41 -16.24 -0.02
C MET A 119 -2.62 -16.95 1.08
N ILE A 120 -2.08 -18.14 0.80
CA ILE A 120 -1.22 -18.87 1.75
C ILE A 120 0.00 -18.00 2.12
N SER A 121 0.62 -17.39 1.12
CA SER A 121 1.79 -16.54 1.30
C SER A 121 1.45 -15.25 2.08
N SER A 122 0.27 -14.66 1.87
CA SER A 122 -0.18 -13.50 2.64
C SER A 122 -0.56 -13.83 4.08
N ILE A 123 -1.08 -15.03 4.35
CA ILE A 123 -1.31 -15.51 5.71
C ILE A 123 0.02 -15.66 6.44
N ALA A 124 1.03 -16.24 5.78
CA ALA A 124 2.38 -16.31 6.33
C ALA A 124 2.94 -14.91 6.67
N LEU A 125 2.74 -13.95 5.77
CA LEU A 125 3.10 -12.55 6.02
C LEU A 125 2.37 -11.97 7.25
N ALA A 126 1.06 -12.21 7.39
CA ALA A 126 0.28 -11.76 8.54
C ALA A 126 0.77 -12.36 9.86
N ILE A 127 1.11 -13.65 9.87
CA ILE A 127 1.72 -14.34 11.03
C ILE A 127 3.05 -13.68 11.39
N THR A 128 3.93 -13.45 10.42
CA THR A 128 5.20 -12.77 10.63
C THR A 128 4.98 -11.35 11.17
N THR A 129 4.04 -10.58 10.62
CA THR A 129 3.73 -9.23 11.08
C THR A 129 3.29 -9.24 12.55
N ARG A 130 2.40 -10.17 12.92
CA ARG A 130 1.96 -10.33 14.32
C ARG A 130 3.14 -10.64 15.24
N TRP A 131 3.96 -11.60 14.86
CA TRP A 131 5.11 -12.04 15.64
C TRP A 131 6.13 -10.91 15.86
N ILE A 132 6.46 -10.15 14.80
CA ILE A 132 7.35 -8.98 14.90
C ILE A 132 6.72 -7.91 15.81
N ALA A 133 5.42 -7.67 15.71
CA ALA A 133 4.74 -6.68 16.54
C ALA A 133 4.82 -7.06 18.04
N LEU A 134 4.60 -8.33 18.37
CA LEU A 134 4.75 -8.84 19.75
C LEU A 134 6.19 -8.73 20.24
N LEU A 135 7.18 -9.08 19.41
CA LEU A 135 8.60 -8.91 19.75
C LEU A 135 8.99 -7.43 19.96
N ALA A 136 8.33 -6.51 19.27
CA ALA A 136 8.50 -5.08 19.45
C ALA A 136 7.76 -4.53 20.68
N GLY A 137 7.12 -5.38 21.49
CA GLY A 137 6.40 -5.00 22.70
C GLY A 137 4.98 -4.47 22.47
N ALA A 138 4.40 -4.70 21.29
CA ALA A 138 3.00 -4.32 21.05
C ALA A 138 2.05 -5.19 21.89
N ALA A 139 0.96 -4.59 22.37
CA ALA A 139 -0.13 -5.33 23.00
C ALA A 139 -0.80 -6.28 21.99
N GLU A 140 -1.32 -7.42 22.48
CA GLU A 140 -1.91 -8.47 21.64
C GLU A 140 -3.02 -7.95 20.70
N ALA A 141 -3.88 -7.05 21.19
CA ALA A 141 -4.94 -6.45 20.38
C ALA A 141 -4.38 -5.70 19.16
N ASN A 142 -3.32 -4.91 19.34
CA ASN A 142 -2.69 -4.17 18.25
C ASN A 142 -1.97 -5.10 17.27
N ALA A 143 -1.30 -6.14 17.77
CA ALA A 143 -0.64 -7.15 16.95
C ALA A 143 -1.64 -7.93 16.09
N ASN A 144 -2.80 -8.29 16.64
CA ASN A 144 -3.88 -8.95 15.90
C ASN A 144 -4.47 -8.05 14.83
N VAL A 145 -4.70 -6.77 15.12
CA VAL A 145 -5.19 -5.79 14.14
C VAL A 145 -4.18 -5.61 13.00
N LEU A 146 -2.88 -5.52 13.31
CA LEU A 146 -1.83 -5.45 12.28
C LEU A 146 -1.83 -6.70 11.38
N ALA A 147 -1.96 -7.89 11.96
CA ALA A 147 -2.05 -9.14 11.21
C ALA A 147 -3.29 -9.17 10.28
N LEU A 148 -4.44 -8.74 10.80
CA LEU A 148 -5.70 -8.68 10.06
C LEU A 148 -5.60 -7.78 8.83
N PHE A 149 -4.92 -6.63 8.94
CA PHE A 149 -4.69 -5.74 7.80
C PHE A 149 -3.57 -6.22 6.87
N ALA A 150 -2.56 -6.89 7.39
CA ALA A 150 -1.43 -7.39 6.62
C ALA A 150 -1.85 -8.46 5.60
N ALA A 151 -2.81 -9.33 5.92
CA ALA A 151 -3.26 -10.39 5.01
C ALA A 151 -3.86 -9.86 3.68
N PRO A 152 -4.90 -9.00 3.66
CA PRO A 152 -5.45 -8.49 2.39
C PRO A 152 -4.47 -7.58 1.64
N LEU A 153 -3.64 -6.81 2.33
CA LEU A 153 -2.59 -6.00 1.69
C LEU A 153 -1.51 -6.87 1.07
N GLY A 154 -1.02 -7.87 1.79
CA GLY A 154 -0.05 -8.84 1.28
C GLY A 154 -0.60 -9.59 0.06
N TRP A 155 -1.85 -10.06 0.15
CA TRP A 155 -2.50 -10.76 -0.95
C TRP A 155 -2.61 -9.89 -2.22
N THR A 156 -3.07 -8.64 -2.09
CA THR A 156 -3.22 -7.73 -3.25
C THR A 156 -1.87 -7.41 -3.91
N ILE A 157 -0.84 -7.15 -3.12
CA ILE A 157 0.53 -6.91 -3.62
C ILE A 157 1.07 -8.16 -4.33
N LEU A 158 0.95 -9.33 -3.72
CA LEU A 158 1.42 -10.59 -4.30
C LEU A 158 0.65 -10.94 -5.58
N ALA A 159 -0.68 -10.77 -5.59
CA ALA A 159 -1.51 -10.98 -6.77
C ALA A 159 -1.03 -10.10 -7.94
N PHE A 160 -0.81 -8.81 -7.68
CA PHE A 160 -0.25 -7.89 -8.67
C PHE A 160 1.13 -8.35 -9.17
N LEU A 161 2.06 -8.67 -8.27
CA LEU A 161 3.41 -9.10 -8.64
C LEU A 161 3.40 -10.38 -9.48
N ILE A 162 2.55 -11.35 -9.14
CA ILE A 162 2.42 -12.62 -9.89
C ILE A 162 1.85 -12.35 -11.27
N LEU A 163 0.80 -11.53 -11.38
CA LEU A 163 0.17 -11.18 -12.66
C LEU A 163 1.09 -10.35 -13.58
N MET A 164 2.00 -9.58 -13.01
CA MET A 164 2.99 -8.78 -13.74
C MET A 164 4.31 -9.52 -14.02
N THR A 165 4.42 -10.79 -13.59
CA THR A 165 5.63 -11.58 -13.76
C THR A 165 5.42 -12.67 -14.81
N ASP A 166 6.19 -12.63 -15.88
CA ASP A 166 6.05 -13.56 -17.01
C ASP A 166 6.62 -14.96 -16.74
N SER A 167 7.55 -15.11 -15.78
CA SER A 167 8.25 -16.37 -15.54
C SER A 167 7.72 -17.15 -14.34
N ARG A 168 7.36 -18.43 -14.56
CA ARG A 168 6.81 -19.32 -13.52
C ARG A 168 7.73 -19.51 -12.33
N ARG A 169 9.04 -19.68 -12.59
CA ARG A 169 10.05 -19.81 -11.53
C ARG A 169 10.07 -18.57 -10.64
N ARG A 170 9.94 -17.37 -11.20
CA ARG A 170 9.94 -16.13 -10.43
C ARG A 170 8.65 -15.93 -9.66
N GLN A 171 7.49 -16.32 -10.20
CA GLN A 171 6.23 -16.36 -9.46
C GLN A 171 6.34 -17.23 -8.19
N LEU A 172 6.95 -18.41 -8.31
CA LEU A 172 7.19 -19.30 -7.16
C LEU A 172 8.16 -18.68 -6.14
N VAL A 173 9.24 -18.03 -6.60
CA VAL A 173 10.17 -17.31 -5.71
C VAL A 173 9.43 -16.20 -4.95
N ILE A 174 8.63 -15.39 -5.63
CA ILE A 174 7.83 -14.32 -5.01
C ILE A 174 6.92 -14.88 -3.91
N LEU A 175 6.24 -16.00 -4.17
CA LEU A 175 5.37 -16.66 -3.19
C LEU A 175 6.13 -17.28 -2.02
N SER A 176 7.35 -17.77 -2.24
CA SER A 176 8.14 -18.44 -1.21
C SER A 176 8.74 -17.47 -0.18
N ILE A 177 8.98 -16.21 -0.55
CA ILE A 177 9.61 -15.22 0.34
C ILE A 177 8.78 -14.99 1.62
N PRO A 178 7.48 -14.63 1.54
CA PRO A 178 6.67 -14.45 2.76
C PRO A 178 6.47 -15.72 3.57
N ILE A 179 6.45 -16.88 2.91
CA ILE A 179 6.35 -18.18 3.59
C ILE A 179 7.61 -18.42 4.43
N ALA A 180 8.79 -18.18 3.86
CA ALA A 180 10.05 -18.31 4.57
C ALA A 180 10.14 -17.36 5.77
N THR A 181 9.59 -16.15 5.68
CA THR A 181 9.60 -15.20 6.79
C THR A 181 8.73 -15.61 7.98
N ALA A 182 7.82 -16.58 7.81
CA ALA A 182 7.00 -17.09 8.91
C ALA A 182 7.69 -18.19 9.72
N ILE A 183 8.77 -18.79 9.20
CA ILE A 183 9.49 -19.90 9.86
C ILE A 183 9.93 -19.52 11.30
N PRO A 184 10.55 -18.36 11.57
CA PRO A 184 10.96 -17.99 12.93
C PRO A 184 9.78 -17.92 13.91
N ALA A 185 8.62 -17.45 13.45
CA ALA A 185 7.42 -17.34 14.27
C ALA A 185 6.90 -18.73 14.72
N PHE A 186 7.00 -19.73 13.85
CA PHE A 186 6.63 -21.11 14.18
C PHE A 186 7.67 -21.79 15.08
N VAL A 187 8.97 -21.56 14.86
CA VAL A 187 10.05 -22.20 15.65
C VAL A 187 10.12 -21.64 17.07
N THR A 188 9.89 -20.34 17.25
CA THR A 188 9.99 -19.67 18.56
C THR A 188 8.71 -19.76 19.40
N GLY A 189 7.67 -20.43 18.89
CA GLY A 189 6.42 -20.65 19.62
C GLY A 189 5.59 -19.37 19.76
N SER A 190 5.29 -18.69 18.65
CA SER A 190 4.27 -17.62 18.68
C SER A 190 2.94 -18.22 19.16
N PRO A 191 2.31 -17.70 20.23
CA PRO A 191 0.98 -18.14 20.61
C PRO A 191 0.04 -17.68 19.50
N LEU A 192 -0.45 -18.60 18.67
CA LEU A 192 -1.44 -18.32 17.62
C LEU A 192 -2.69 -17.69 18.23
#